data_AF-A0A3N5LGZ4-F1
#
_entry.id   AF-A0A3N5LGZ4-F1
#
_cell.length_a   1.000
_cell.length_b   1.000
_cell.length_c   1.000
_cell.angle_alpha   90.00
_cell.angle_beta   90.00
_cell.angle_gamma   90.00
#
_symmetry.space_group_name_H-M   'P 1'
#
loop_
_entity.id
_entity.type
_entity.pdbx_description
1 polymer ?
#
loop_
_entity_poly.entity_id
_entity_poly.type
_entity_poly.pdbx_seq_one_letter_code
_entity_poly.pdbx_strand_id
1 'polypeptide(L)'
;MPIEERDNCVTPEELVDYFDHNLAQDQELQLEEHLGECDRCAGLAREVFQLSSEWEQWTAKTHGEACVSEPGWARDLLGRALDRISNTIGPQAVERWKKGAEGAVRVVVRQMATSEIITEGVDTLLRPNASWHFVPIEISPRGGAKRGQGPRAVIQVESPESGPEARRARVGIELATGDISVSFDNFPPGRPYPRVLLIPLKGEVDPEKPEWRPLSLPGAETVEFSGLEPGEYFIAFEPVESAEGEDR
;
A
#
# COMPACT_ATOMS: atom_id res chain seq x y z
N MET A 1 59.88 18.28 2.46
CA MET A 1 58.81 18.73 1.57
C MET A 1 57.51 18.33 2.24
N PRO A 2 56.66 19.27 2.66
CA PRO A 2 55.37 18.93 3.25
C PRO A 2 54.46 18.42 2.14
N ILE A 3 53.80 17.29 2.39
CA ILE A 3 52.83 16.68 1.48
C ILE A 3 51.59 17.57 1.55
N GLU A 4 51.28 18.26 0.45
CA GLU A 4 49.99 18.90 0.22
C GLU A 4 48.96 17.77 -0.01
N GLU A 5 48.60 17.07 1.07
CA GLU A 5 47.67 15.93 1.12
C GLU A 5 46.24 16.41 1.43
N ARG A 6 45.90 17.60 0.97
CA ARG A 6 44.56 18.16 1.01
C ARG A 6 44.17 18.44 -0.43
N ASP A 7 43.08 17.83 -0.87
CA ASP A 7 42.23 18.22 -2.02
C ASP A 7 41.98 17.13 -3.08
N ASN A 8 41.89 15.85 -2.68
CA ASN A 8 41.33 14.80 -3.54
C ASN A 8 40.14 14.08 -2.87
N CYS A 9 39.32 14.79 -2.08
CA CYS A 9 38.07 14.25 -1.56
C CYS A 9 36.92 14.59 -2.50
N VAL A 10 35.95 13.69 -2.60
CA VAL A 10 34.75 13.85 -3.44
C VAL A 10 33.81 14.88 -2.82
N THR A 11 33.15 15.63 -3.69
CA THR A 11 32.13 16.60 -3.29
C THR A 11 30.75 15.93 -3.14
N PRO A 12 29.85 16.48 -2.32
CA PRO A 12 28.45 16.03 -2.28
C PRO A 12 27.77 16.06 -3.66
N GLU A 13 28.07 17.07 -4.48
CA GLU A 13 27.52 17.22 -5.82
C GLU A 13 27.93 16.07 -6.75
N GLU A 14 29.21 15.67 -6.74
CA GLU A 14 29.68 14.50 -7.50
C GLU A 14 29.03 13.19 -7.02
N LEU A 15 28.74 13.07 -5.72
CA LEU A 15 28.03 11.91 -5.17
C LEU A 15 26.56 11.89 -5.61
N VAL A 16 25.92 13.06 -5.72
CA VAL A 16 24.56 13.16 -6.29
C VAL A 16 24.57 12.71 -7.76
N ASP A 17 25.51 13.23 -8.57
CA ASP A 17 25.64 12.83 -9.97
C ASP A 17 25.95 11.32 -10.11
N TYR A 18 26.71 10.75 -9.17
CA TYR A 18 26.96 9.31 -9.11
C TYR A 18 25.70 8.50 -8.85
N PHE A 19 24.93 8.84 -7.81
CA PHE A 19 23.70 8.11 -7.47
C PHE A 19 22.59 8.29 -8.51
N ASP A 20 22.56 9.43 -9.19
CA ASP A 20 21.61 9.71 -10.28
C ASP A 20 22.07 9.13 -11.64
N HIS A 21 23.21 8.43 -11.70
CA HIS A 21 23.84 7.89 -12.91
C HIS A 21 24.09 8.94 -14.02
N ASN A 22 24.44 10.16 -13.63
CA ASN A 22 24.76 11.27 -14.52
C ASN A 22 26.26 11.38 -14.87
N LEU A 23 27.12 10.65 -14.17
CA LEU A 23 28.55 10.61 -14.46
C LEU A 23 28.85 9.79 -15.72
N ALA A 24 29.91 10.17 -16.44
CA ALA A 24 30.44 9.31 -17.49
C ALA A 24 31.05 8.03 -16.88
N GLN A 25 31.01 6.93 -17.61
CA GLN A 25 31.44 5.61 -17.09
C GLN A 25 32.88 5.60 -16.54
N ASP A 26 33.78 6.37 -17.14
CA ASP A 26 35.17 6.51 -16.69
C ASP A 26 35.29 7.32 -15.39
N GLN A 27 34.39 8.29 -15.16
CA GLN A 27 34.30 9.05 -13.92
C GLN A 27 33.66 8.23 -12.80
N GLU A 28 32.62 7.45 -13.13
CA GLU A 28 31.97 6.51 -12.21
C GLU A 28 33.00 5.50 -11.67
N LEU A 29 33.80 4.90 -12.55
CA LEU A 29 34.84 3.94 -12.14
C LEU A 29 35.91 4.58 -11.25
N GLN A 30 36.39 5.79 -11.59
CA GLN A 30 37.37 6.52 -10.77
C GLN A 30 36.80 6.85 -9.38
N LEU A 31 35.53 7.22 -9.33
CA LEU A 31 34.85 7.52 -8.08
C LEU A 31 34.68 6.26 -7.21
N GLU A 32 34.29 5.13 -7.80
CA GLU A 32 34.18 3.85 -7.09
C GLU A 32 35.52 3.38 -6.52
N GLU A 33 36.60 3.49 -7.30
CA GLU A 33 37.97 3.19 -6.85
C GLU A 33 38.33 4.09 -5.66
N HIS A 34 38.08 5.41 -5.76
CA HIS A 34 38.33 6.34 -4.67
C HIS A 34 37.50 6.04 -3.40
N LEU A 35 36.21 5.72 -3.55
CA LEU A 35 35.34 5.36 -2.43
C LEU A 35 35.79 4.06 -1.75
N GLY A 36 36.44 3.15 -2.48
CA GLY A 36 37.06 1.94 -1.94
C GLY A 36 38.32 2.21 -1.09
N GLU A 37 39.02 3.31 -1.36
CA GLU A 37 40.28 3.67 -0.70
C GLU A 37 40.11 4.75 0.39
N CYS A 38 39.04 5.54 0.36
CA CYS A 38 38.84 6.69 1.23
C CYS A 38 37.62 6.55 2.15
N ASP A 39 37.85 6.13 3.40
CA ASP A 39 36.80 5.94 4.43
C ASP A 39 35.92 7.19 4.66
N ARG A 40 36.52 8.38 4.56
CA ARG A 40 35.80 9.65 4.72
C ARG A 40 34.78 9.87 3.61
N CYS A 41 35.21 9.68 2.36
CA CYS A 41 34.34 9.82 1.19
C CYS A 41 33.28 8.71 1.17
N ALA A 42 33.62 7.48 1.58
CA ALA A 42 32.66 6.41 1.77
C ALA A 42 31.61 6.74 2.85
N GLY A 43 32.01 7.41 3.93
CA GLY A 43 31.09 7.93 4.95
C GLY A 43 30.10 8.95 4.37
N LEU A 44 30.61 9.95 3.66
CA LEU A 44 29.79 10.96 3.00
C LEU A 44 28.85 10.35 1.95
N ALA A 45 29.32 9.39 1.15
CA ALA A 45 28.50 8.68 0.18
C ALA A 45 27.30 7.97 0.83
N ARG A 46 27.48 7.36 2.01
CA ARG A 46 26.35 6.76 2.76
C ARG A 46 25.34 7.81 3.22
N GLU A 47 25.79 8.98 3.68
CA GLU A 47 24.92 10.07 4.11
C GLU A 47 24.12 10.63 2.93
N VAL A 48 24.77 10.89 1.80
CA VAL A 48 24.11 11.35 0.56
C VAL A 48 23.11 10.31 0.07
N PHE A 49 23.48 9.03 0.03
CA PHE A 49 22.58 7.95 -0.37
C PHE A 49 21.33 7.86 0.52
N GLN A 50 21.49 7.98 1.83
CA GLN A 50 20.36 7.97 2.77
C GLN A 50 19.42 9.16 2.50
N LEU A 51 19.97 10.36 2.35
CA LEU A 51 19.18 11.56 2.08
C LEU A 51 18.46 11.49 0.72
N SER A 52 19.15 11.06 -0.33
CA SER A 52 18.54 10.87 -1.66
C SER A 52 17.43 9.82 -1.62
N SER A 53 17.63 8.71 -0.90
CA SER A 53 16.59 7.69 -0.73
C SER A 53 15.35 8.22 0.01
N GLU A 54 15.54 9.00 1.08
CA GLU A 54 14.44 9.63 1.81
C GLU A 54 13.70 10.66 0.94
N TRP A 55 14.44 11.43 0.14
CA TRP A 55 13.89 12.41 -0.79
C TRP A 55 13.13 11.79 -1.96
N GLU A 56 13.67 10.73 -2.58
CA GLU A 56 12.99 9.94 -3.59
C GLU A 56 11.72 9.30 -3.03
N GLN A 57 11.78 8.77 -1.81
CA GLN A 57 10.62 8.22 -1.13
C GLN A 57 9.55 9.30 -0.91
N TRP A 58 9.95 10.51 -0.53
CA TRP A 58 9.04 11.66 -0.37
C TRP A 58 8.43 12.13 -1.69
N THR A 59 9.24 12.24 -2.75
CA THR A 59 8.76 12.66 -4.09
C THR A 59 7.89 11.58 -4.75
N ALA A 60 8.24 10.31 -4.61
CA ALA A 60 7.40 9.18 -5.04
C ALA A 60 6.07 9.15 -4.27
N LYS A 61 6.09 9.41 -2.97
CA LYS A 61 4.88 9.58 -2.15
C LYS A 61 4.02 10.73 -2.68
N THR A 62 4.61 11.90 -2.92
CA THR A 62 3.92 13.10 -3.43
C THR A 62 3.37 12.91 -4.84
N HIS A 63 4.12 12.25 -5.74
CA HIS A 63 3.66 11.93 -7.10
C HIS A 63 2.59 10.84 -7.08
N GLY A 64 2.70 9.84 -6.21
CA GLY A 64 1.66 8.86 -5.96
C GLY A 64 0.38 9.54 -5.48
N GLU A 65 0.46 10.44 -4.50
CA GLU A 65 -0.67 11.25 -4.02
C GLU A 65 -1.27 12.12 -5.13
N ALA A 66 -0.44 12.75 -5.97
CA ALA A 66 -0.90 13.57 -7.09
C ALA A 66 -1.58 12.75 -8.21
N CYS A 67 -1.03 11.60 -8.59
CA CYS A 67 -1.69 10.71 -9.54
C CYS A 67 -3.02 10.18 -9.00
N VAL A 68 -3.09 9.90 -7.69
CA VAL A 68 -4.33 9.48 -7.03
C VAL A 68 -5.36 10.61 -6.92
N SER A 69 -4.92 11.87 -6.90
CA SER A 69 -5.78 13.04 -6.82
C SER A 69 -6.64 13.29 -8.06
N GLU A 70 -6.37 12.65 -9.20
CA GLU A 70 -7.31 12.64 -10.33
C GLU A 70 -8.50 11.71 -10.02
N PRO A 71 -9.74 12.21 -9.86
CA PRO A 71 -10.85 11.37 -9.39
C PRO A 71 -11.31 10.28 -10.39
N GLY A 72 -10.85 10.37 -11.64
CA GLY A 72 -11.29 9.51 -12.74
C GLY A 72 -10.62 8.13 -12.74
N TRP A 73 -9.29 8.08 -12.65
CA TRP A 73 -8.54 6.84 -12.88
C TRP A 73 -8.88 5.74 -11.85
N ALA A 74 -9.08 6.10 -10.58
CA ALA A 74 -9.40 5.14 -9.52
C ALA A 74 -10.79 4.53 -9.74
N ARG A 75 -11.77 5.36 -10.13
CA ARG A 75 -13.12 4.90 -10.50
C ARG A 75 -13.10 4.04 -11.76
N ASP A 76 -12.30 4.40 -12.76
CA ASP A 76 -12.14 3.60 -13.98
C ASP A 76 -11.48 2.25 -13.69
N LEU A 77 -10.51 2.22 -12.77
CA LEU A 77 -9.88 1.00 -12.30
C LEU A 77 -10.89 0.10 -11.56
N LEU A 78 -11.70 0.66 -10.66
CA LEU A 78 -12.80 -0.06 -10.01
C LEU A 78 -13.84 -0.54 -11.03
N GLY A 79 -14.22 0.29 -12.00
CA GLY A 79 -15.15 -0.09 -13.07
C GLY A 79 -14.67 -1.31 -13.87
N ARG A 80 -13.41 -1.27 -14.35
CA ARG A 80 -12.79 -2.39 -15.07
C ARG A 80 -12.69 -3.66 -14.21
N ALA A 81 -12.39 -3.50 -12.93
CA ALA A 81 -12.40 -4.59 -11.97
C ALA A 81 -13.80 -5.22 -11.84
N LEU A 82 -14.84 -4.41 -11.68
CA LEU A 82 -16.24 -4.86 -11.56
C LEU A 82 -16.74 -5.54 -12.83
N ASP A 83 -16.45 -5.00 -14.01
CA ASP A 83 -16.86 -5.58 -15.29
C ASP A 83 -16.37 -7.03 -15.44
N ARG A 84 -15.14 -7.29 -14.99
CA ARG A 84 -14.52 -8.63 -15.04
C ARG A 84 -15.16 -9.62 -14.06
N ILE A 85 -15.52 -9.17 -12.87
CA ILE A 85 -16.10 -10.05 -11.85
C ILE A 85 -17.62 -10.06 -11.84
N SER A 86 -18.27 -9.27 -12.71
CA SER A 86 -19.72 -9.07 -12.76
C SER A 86 -20.51 -10.38 -12.78
N ASN A 87 -20.04 -11.36 -13.58
CA ASN A 87 -20.64 -12.70 -13.69
C ASN A 87 -20.53 -13.52 -12.40
N THR A 88 -19.51 -13.27 -11.58
CA THR A 88 -19.25 -13.98 -10.31
C THR A 88 -20.02 -13.36 -9.16
N ILE A 89 -20.04 -12.03 -9.06
CA ILE A 89 -20.64 -11.33 -7.92
C ILE A 89 -22.15 -11.09 -8.08
N GLY A 90 -22.65 -11.21 -9.31
CA GLY A 90 -24.05 -11.01 -9.67
C GLY A 90 -24.40 -9.53 -9.91
N PRO A 91 -25.46 -9.25 -10.68
CA PRO A 91 -25.80 -7.89 -11.11
C PRO A 91 -26.16 -6.96 -9.95
N GLN A 92 -26.81 -7.46 -8.91
CA GLN A 92 -27.16 -6.65 -7.73
C GLN A 92 -25.92 -6.13 -7.00
N ALA A 93 -24.89 -6.96 -6.84
CA ALA A 93 -23.65 -6.54 -6.21
C ALA A 93 -22.93 -5.49 -7.07
N VAL A 94 -22.86 -5.70 -8.40
CA VAL A 94 -22.29 -4.73 -9.33
C VAL A 94 -22.97 -3.36 -9.20
N GLU A 95 -24.30 -3.32 -9.16
CA GLU A 95 -25.05 -2.07 -9.00
C GLU A 95 -24.79 -1.37 -7.65
N ARG A 96 -24.50 -2.13 -6.59
CA ARG A 96 -24.05 -1.53 -5.32
C ARG A 96 -22.68 -0.90 -5.48
N TRP A 97 -21.71 -1.63 -6.03
CA TRP A 97 -20.34 -1.15 -6.23
C TRP A 97 -20.24 0.07 -7.17
N LYS A 98 -21.12 0.19 -8.15
CA LYS A 98 -21.22 1.38 -9.02
C LYS A 98 -21.51 2.68 -8.26
N LYS A 99 -22.10 2.59 -7.07
CA LYS A 99 -22.34 3.76 -6.20
C LYS A 99 -21.09 4.20 -5.43
N GLY A 100 -19.99 3.44 -5.55
CA GLY A 100 -18.76 3.60 -4.78
C GLY A 100 -18.60 2.48 -3.75
N ALA A 101 -17.40 2.35 -3.18
CA ALA A 101 -17.07 1.42 -2.11
C ALA A 101 -17.53 1.94 -0.75
N GLU A 102 -17.72 1.03 0.22
CA GLU A 102 -17.96 1.40 1.62
C GLU A 102 -16.71 1.99 2.28
N GLY A 103 -15.56 1.48 1.87
CA GLY A 103 -14.24 1.82 2.37
C GLY A 103 -13.20 1.42 1.33
N ALA A 104 -12.04 2.06 1.36
CA ALA A 104 -10.92 1.68 0.52
C ALA A 104 -9.59 2.02 1.21
N VAL A 105 -8.56 1.20 0.99
CA VAL A 105 -7.17 1.52 1.33
C VAL A 105 -6.26 1.17 0.18
N ARG A 106 -5.18 1.92 0.04
CA ARG A 106 -4.05 1.54 -0.80
C ARG A 106 -3.03 0.80 0.05
N VAL A 107 -2.41 -0.21 -0.52
CA VAL A 107 -1.41 -1.06 0.13
C VAL A 107 -0.25 -1.21 -0.84
N VAL A 108 0.96 -1.00 -0.34
CA VAL A 108 2.20 -1.12 -1.10
C VAL A 108 2.92 -2.35 -0.56
N VAL A 109 3.00 -3.39 -1.37
CA VAL A 109 3.74 -4.62 -1.07
C VAL A 109 5.14 -4.46 -1.64
N ARG A 110 6.16 -4.44 -0.77
CA ARG A 110 7.57 -4.32 -1.19
C ARG A 110 8.34 -5.59 -0.86
N GLN A 111 9.36 -5.89 -1.66
CA GLN A 111 10.33 -6.91 -1.27
C GLN A 111 11.07 -6.46 -0.01
N MET A 112 11.31 -7.38 0.92
CA MET A 112 12.11 -7.16 2.14
C MET A 112 11.50 -6.20 3.17
N ALA A 113 10.33 -6.55 3.68
CA ALA A 113 9.77 -6.03 4.93
C ALA A 113 9.38 -4.54 4.99
N THR A 114 9.28 -3.85 3.86
CA THR A 114 8.93 -2.41 3.80
C THR A 114 7.55 -2.17 3.21
N SER A 115 6.56 -3.00 3.58
CA SER A 115 5.19 -2.80 3.10
C SER A 115 4.48 -1.69 3.88
N GLU A 116 3.63 -0.95 3.18
CA GLU A 116 2.95 0.24 3.71
C GLU A 116 1.44 0.17 3.40
N ILE A 117 0.63 0.75 4.29
CA ILE A 117 -0.80 0.95 4.05
C ILE A 117 -1.07 2.45 4.02
N ILE A 118 -1.67 2.93 2.94
CA ILE A 118 -1.90 4.33 2.64
C ILE A 118 -3.40 4.57 2.51
N THR A 119 -3.92 5.51 3.29
CA THR A 119 -5.35 5.87 3.32
C THR A 119 -5.66 7.13 2.52
N GLU A 120 -4.64 7.82 2.02
CA GLU A 120 -4.79 9.10 1.32
C GLU A 120 -5.28 8.90 -0.13
N GLY A 121 -6.17 9.79 -0.58
CA GLY A 121 -6.66 9.82 -1.97
C GLY A 121 -7.66 8.73 -2.36
N VAL A 122 -8.02 7.84 -1.43
CA VAL A 122 -9.00 6.77 -1.63
C VAL A 122 -10.45 7.27 -1.58
N ASP A 123 -10.68 8.51 -1.15
CA ASP A 123 -12.01 9.12 -1.00
C ASP A 123 -12.82 9.13 -2.31
N THR A 124 -12.13 9.16 -3.44
CA THR A 124 -12.74 9.15 -4.78
C THR A 124 -13.45 7.84 -5.10
N LEU A 125 -13.01 6.74 -4.47
CA LEU A 125 -13.62 5.42 -4.56
C LEU A 125 -14.82 5.25 -3.64
N LEU A 126 -14.95 6.10 -2.61
CA LEU A 126 -15.96 5.95 -1.59
C LEU A 126 -17.33 6.40 -2.11
N ARG A 127 -18.38 5.68 -1.68
CA ARG A 127 -19.76 6.12 -1.89
C ARG A 127 -20.05 7.37 -1.04
N PRO A 128 -21.02 8.21 -1.43
CA PRO A 128 -21.57 9.22 -0.54
C PRO A 128 -22.04 8.56 0.77
N ASN A 129 -21.62 9.11 1.92
CA ASN A 129 -21.90 8.56 3.25
C ASN A 129 -21.27 7.18 3.53
N ALA A 130 -20.12 6.87 2.89
CA ALA A 130 -19.27 5.76 3.30
C ALA A 130 -19.07 5.76 4.83
N SER A 131 -19.33 4.63 5.46
CA SER A 131 -19.34 4.50 6.92
C SER A 131 -18.03 3.96 7.48
N TRP A 132 -16.95 3.89 6.71
CA TRP A 132 -15.71 3.25 7.17
C TRP A 132 -14.59 4.29 7.24
N HIS A 133 -14.07 4.54 8.44
CA HIS A 133 -12.94 5.44 8.67
C HIS A 133 -11.69 4.62 8.98
N PHE A 134 -10.63 4.82 8.20
CA PHE A 134 -9.36 4.10 8.35
C PHE A 134 -8.43 4.88 9.29
N VAL A 135 -8.03 4.24 10.38
CA VAL A 135 -7.11 4.82 11.37
C VAL A 135 -5.83 3.97 11.40
N PRO A 136 -4.66 4.58 11.15
CA PRO A 136 -3.40 3.85 11.28
C PRO A 136 -3.21 3.42 12.74
N ILE A 137 -2.93 2.14 12.96
CA ILE A 137 -2.52 1.63 14.27
C ILE A 137 -1.02 1.38 14.23
N GLU A 138 -0.28 2.08 15.09
CA GLU A 138 1.09 1.68 15.40
C GLU A 138 1.05 0.34 16.15
N ILE A 139 1.43 -0.76 15.48
CA ILE A 139 1.64 -2.02 16.19
C ILE A 139 2.96 -1.90 16.95
N SER A 140 2.87 -1.54 18.22
CA SER A 140 4.01 -1.65 19.13
C SER A 140 4.44 -3.13 19.22
N PRO A 141 5.70 -3.47 18.87
CA PRO A 141 6.19 -4.86 18.90
C PRO A 141 6.31 -5.45 20.33
N ARG A 142 5.89 -4.73 21.37
CA ARG A 142 6.11 -5.08 22.78
C ARG A 142 5.05 -5.97 23.41
N GLY A 143 3.96 -6.27 22.72
CA GLY A 143 2.82 -7.04 23.28
C GLY A 143 2.66 -8.43 22.67
N GLY A 144 3.50 -9.39 23.06
CA GLY A 144 3.18 -10.83 22.94
C GLY A 144 2.71 -11.31 21.56
N ALA A 145 3.49 -11.07 20.50
CA ALA A 145 3.30 -11.82 19.27
C ALA A 145 3.38 -13.32 19.61
N LYS A 146 2.35 -14.09 19.26
CA LYS A 146 2.42 -15.56 19.34
C LYS A 146 3.66 -15.98 18.53
N ARG A 147 4.57 -16.75 19.16
CA ARG A 147 5.79 -17.28 18.52
C ARG A 147 5.45 -17.81 17.11
N GLY A 148 5.89 -17.10 16.07
CA GLY A 148 5.69 -17.48 14.67
C GLY A 148 5.09 -16.39 13.77
N GLN A 149 4.47 -15.33 14.31
CA GLN A 149 3.97 -14.23 13.47
C GLN A 149 5.07 -13.20 13.21
N GLY A 150 5.42 -13.00 11.94
CA GLY A 150 6.36 -11.98 11.50
C GLY A 150 5.84 -10.56 11.77
N PRO A 151 6.68 -9.53 11.57
CA PRO A 151 6.24 -8.15 11.69
C PRO A 151 5.08 -7.90 10.70
N ARG A 152 4.05 -7.20 11.17
CA ARG A 152 2.80 -6.96 10.42
C ARG A 152 2.55 -5.45 10.41
N ALA A 153 2.27 -4.86 9.25
CA ALA A 153 1.66 -3.54 9.20
C ALA A 153 0.15 -3.73 9.32
N VAL A 154 -0.54 -3.05 10.24
CA VAL A 154 -2.00 -3.19 10.41
C VAL A 154 -2.67 -1.82 10.46
N ILE A 155 -3.70 -1.64 9.64
CA ILE A 155 -4.65 -0.54 9.76
C ILE A 155 -5.97 -1.11 10.25
N GLN A 156 -6.56 -0.44 11.26
CA GLN A 156 -7.91 -0.74 11.71
C GLN A 156 -8.87 0.28 11.11
N VAL A 157 -10.01 -0.24 10.71
CA VAL A 157 -11.14 0.51 10.19
C VAL A 157 -12.20 0.50 11.26
N GLU A 158 -12.78 1.66 11.58
CA GLU A 158 -13.91 1.75 12.50
C GLU A 158 -15.11 2.38 11.78
N SER A 159 -16.28 1.81 12.03
CA SER A 159 -17.56 2.47 11.74
C SER A 159 -17.67 3.78 12.56
N PRO A 160 -18.35 4.85 12.08
CA PRO A 160 -18.61 6.06 12.87
C PRO A 160 -19.41 5.78 14.14
N GLU A 161 -20.07 4.62 14.22
CA GLU A 161 -20.61 4.09 15.47
C GLU A 161 -19.48 3.93 16.50
N SER A 162 -19.37 4.88 17.43
CA SER A 162 -18.33 4.86 18.47
C SER A 162 -18.72 3.91 19.60
N GLY A 163 -17.89 2.92 19.93
CA GLY A 163 -18.11 2.02 21.07
C GLY A 163 -17.48 0.64 20.94
N PRO A 164 -17.59 -0.22 21.98
CA PRO A 164 -17.08 -1.59 21.95
C PRO A 164 -17.78 -2.48 20.91
N GLU A 165 -18.97 -2.10 20.46
CA GLU A 165 -19.77 -2.78 19.43
C GLU A 165 -19.56 -2.19 18.03
N ALA A 166 -18.66 -1.20 17.89
CA ALA A 166 -18.30 -0.64 16.60
C ALA A 166 -17.81 -1.75 15.68
N ARG A 167 -18.37 -1.82 14.47
CA ARG A 167 -17.88 -2.71 13.41
C ARG A 167 -16.47 -2.29 13.07
N ARG A 168 -15.57 -3.27 13.04
CA ARG A 168 -14.17 -3.03 12.71
C ARG A 168 -13.73 -3.94 11.59
N ALA A 169 -12.82 -3.45 10.78
CA ALA A 169 -11.96 -4.34 10.01
C ALA A 169 -10.51 -4.06 10.31
N ARG A 170 -9.66 -5.05 10.11
CA ARG A 170 -8.22 -4.89 10.15
C ARG A 170 -7.63 -5.39 8.87
N VAL A 171 -6.95 -4.51 8.16
CA VAL A 171 -6.11 -4.85 7.02
C VAL A 171 -4.69 -5.00 7.55
N GLY A 172 -4.10 -6.17 7.36
CA GLY A 172 -2.74 -6.48 7.77
C GLY A 172 -1.89 -6.97 6.60
N ILE A 173 -0.63 -6.56 6.53
CA ILE A 173 0.35 -7.10 5.57
C ILE A 173 1.42 -7.88 6.35
N GLU A 174 1.64 -9.15 6.02
CA GLU A 174 2.76 -9.93 6.53
C GLU A 174 4.04 -9.54 5.77
N LEU A 175 4.98 -8.91 6.47
CA LEU A 175 6.17 -8.31 5.85
C LEU A 175 7.16 -9.32 5.24
N ALA A 176 7.12 -10.57 5.68
CA ALA A 176 8.01 -11.62 5.20
C ALA A 176 7.55 -12.22 3.86
N THR A 177 6.24 -12.35 3.68
CA THR A 177 5.62 -13.02 2.53
C THR A 177 5.00 -12.03 1.55
N GLY A 178 4.68 -10.81 2.01
CA GLY A 178 3.86 -9.85 1.28
C GLY A 178 2.36 -10.18 1.33
N ASP A 179 1.96 -11.19 2.12
CA ASP A 179 0.58 -11.64 2.18
C ASP A 179 -0.31 -10.58 2.86
N ILE A 180 -1.44 -10.28 2.23
CA ILE A 180 -2.42 -9.33 2.74
C ILE A 180 -3.55 -10.11 3.41
N SER A 181 -3.98 -9.63 4.57
CA SER A 181 -5.04 -10.23 5.35
C SER A 181 -6.05 -9.17 5.76
N VAL A 182 -7.33 -9.42 5.53
CA VAL A 182 -8.43 -8.55 5.97
C VAL A 182 -9.30 -9.34 6.93
N SER A 183 -9.45 -8.86 8.15
CA SER A 183 -10.29 -9.48 9.18
C SER A 183 -11.37 -8.51 9.63
N PHE A 184 -12.52 -9.04 10.05
CA PHE A 184 -13.65 -8.25 10.51
C PHE A 184 -13.93 -8.57 11.98
N ASP A 185 -13.94 -7.56 12.84
CA ASP A 185 -14.34 -7.71 14.24
C ASP A 185 -15.72 -7.09 14.48
N ASN A 186 -16.47 -7.63 15.45
CA ASN A 186 -17.75 -7.09 15.91
C ASN A 186 -18.82 -6.94 14.81
N PHE A 187 -18.86 -7.86 13.84
CA PHE A 187 -19.88 -7.83 12.80
C PHE A 187 -21.22 -8.40 13.33
N PRO A 188 -22.38 -7.75 13.08
CA PRO A 188 -23.66 -8.20 13.65
C PRO A 188 -24.03 -9.63 13.22
N PRO A 189 -24.51 -10.47 14.14
CA PRO A 189 -24.92 -11.83 13.81
C PRO A 189 -26.07 -11.82 12.79
N GLY A 190 -26.03 -12.76 11.84
CA GLY A 190 -27.04 -12.88 10.79
C GLY A 190 -26.89 -11.92 9.61
N ARG A 191 -25.91 -11.00 9.64
CA ARG A 191 -25.56 -10.18 8.48
C ARG A 191 -24.38 -10.78 7.71
N PRO A 192 -24.41 -10.77 6.37
CA PRO A 192 -23.26 -11.18 5.59
C PRO A 192 -22.12 -10.17 5.75
N TYR A 193 -20.90 -10.67 5.90
CA TYR A 193 -19.69 -9.84 5.84
C TYR A 193 -19.58 -9.16 4.47
N PRO A 194 -19.04 -7.92 4.39
CA PRO A 194 -18.84 -7.25 3.13
C PRO A 194 -17.77 -7.98 2.31
N ARG A 195 -17.97 -8.07 1.00
CA ARG A 195 -16.94 -8.58 0.09
C ARG A 195 -15.76 -7.61 0.03
N VAL A 196 -14.56 -8.15 -0.13
CA VAL A 196 -13.33 -7.39 -0.27
C VAL A 196 -12.75 -7.60 -1.66
N LEU A 197 -12.38 -6.52 -2.34
CA LEU A 197 -11.73 -6.56 -3.64
C LEU A 197 -10.28 -6.08 -3.51
N LEU A 198 -9.33 -6.87 -4.00
CA LEU A 198 -7.93 -6.47 -4.16
C LEU A 198 -7.67 -6.14 -5.64
N ILE A 199 -7.20 -4.94 -5.93
CA ILE A 199 -7.04 -4.42 -7.29
C ILE A 199 -5.61 -3.90 -7.47
N PRO A 200 -4.77 -4.48 -8.35
CA PRO A 200 -3.44 -3.95 -8.61
C PRO A 200 -3.50 -2.58 -9.33
N LEU A 201 -2.61 -1.64 -8.96
CA LEU A 201 -2.55 -0.28 -9.53
C LEU A 201 -1.63 -0.19 -10.75
N LYS A 202 -0.56 -0.99 -10.82
CA LYS A 202 0.40 -1.02 -11.94
C LYS A 202 0.31 -2.35 -12.70
N GLY A 203 0.49 -2.26 -14.02
CA GLY A 203 0.48 -3.37 -14.97
C GLY A 203 -0.70 -3.28 -15.95
N GLU A 204 -0.48 -3.64 -17.21
CA GLU A 204 -1.58 -4.17 -18.03
C GLU A 204 -2.07 -5.40 -17.29
N VAL A 205 -3.28 -5.33 -16.73
CA VAL A 205 -3.86 -6.54 -16.16
C VAL A 205 -4.11 -7.48 -17.32
N ASP A 206 -3.19 -8.45 -17.47
CA ASP A 206 -3.24 -9.47 -18.50
C ASP A 206 -4.66 -10.05 -18.54
N PRO A 207 -5.42 -9.84 -19.64
CA PRO A 207 -6.79 -10.30 -19.72
C PRO A 207 -6.91 -11.83 -19.66
N GLU A 208 -5.82 -12.57 -19.89
CA GLU A 208 -5.76 -14.03 -19.81
C GLU A 208 -5.22 -14.54 -18.46
N LYS A 209 -4.63 -13.66 -17.63
CA LYS A 209 -4.11 -13.99 -16.29
C LYS A 209 -4.48 -12.94 -15.24
N PRO A 210 -5.77 -12.65 -15.01
CA PRO A 210 -6.14 -11.90 -13.84
C PRO A 210 -5.80 -12.74 -12.60
N GLU A 211 -4.78 -12.36 -11.83
CA GLU A 211 -4.65 -12.79 -10.44
C GLU A 211 -5.74 -12.10 -9.60
N TRP A 212 -6.97 -12.45 -9.92
CA TRP A 212 -8.16 -12.10 -9.21
C TRP A 212 -8.53 -13.30 -8.36
N ARG A 213 -8.21 -13.25 -7.08
CA ARG A 213 -8.78 -14.18 -6.11
C ARG A 213 -10.04 -13.55 -5.52
N PRO A 214 -11.25 -14.06 -5.81
CA PRO A 214 -12.43 -13.64 -5.09
C PRO A 214 -12.21 -13.97 -3.61
N LEU A 215 -12.04 -12.93 -2.81
CA LEU A 215 -11.75 -13.03 -1.39
C LEU A 215 -12.88 -12.32 -0.66
N SER A 216 -14.06 -12.92 -0.78
CA SER A 216 -14.52 -13.81 0.27
C SER A 216 -15.89 -14.32 -0.05
N LEU A 217 -16.05 -15.63 0.13
CA LEU A 217 -17.37 -16.22 0.27
C LEU A 217 -18.12 -15.45 1.38
N PRO A 218 -19.43 -15.21 1.23
CA PRO A 218 -20.23 -14.63 2.29
C PRO A 218 -20.01 -15.44 3.58
N GLY A 219 -19.48 -14.83 4.64
CA GLY A 219 -19.30 -15.51 5.94
C GLY A 219 -17.88 -15.67 6.47
N ALA A 220 -16.82 -15.37 5.71
CA ALA A 220 -15.46 -15.50 6.20
C ALA A 220 -15.06 -14.31 7.10
N GLU A 221 -14.74 -14.58 8.36
CA GLU A 221 -14.26 -13.61 9.36
C GLU A 221 -12.87 -13.04 8.98
N THR A 222 -12.11 -13.76 8.15
CA THR A 222 -10.79 -13.36 7.65
C THR A 222 -10.60 -13.77 6.19
N VAL A 223 -9.88 -12.93 5.47
CA VAL A 223 -9.70 -12.91 4.02
C VAL A 223 -8.19 -12.80 3.76
N GLU A 224 -7.54 -13.83 3.21
CA GLU A 224 -6.09 -13.85 2.97
C GLU A 224 -5.74 -13.87 1.47
N PHE A 225 -4.97 -12.88 1.02
CA PHE A 225 -4.38 -12.78 -0.31
C PHE A 225 -2.90 -13.15 -0.21
N SER A 226 -2.52 -14.30 -0.77
CA SER A 226 -1.15 -14.80 -0.72
C SER A 226 -0.49 -14.92 -2.08
N GLY A 227 0.84 -14.87 -2.09
CA GLY A 227 1.65 -14.97 -3.30
C GLY A 227 1.56 -13.73 -4.19
N LEU A 228 1.34 -12.55 -3.58
CA LEU A 228 1.28 -11.29 -4.29
C LEU A 228 2.66 -10.87 -4.79
N GLU A 229 2.73 -10.38 -6.02
CA GLU A 229 3.93 -9.74 -6.53
C GLU A 229 4.20 -8.41 -5.79
N PRO A 230 5.46 -7.96 -5.73
CA PRO A 230 5.76 -6.62 -5.24
C PRO A 230 5.06 -5.57 -6.11
N GLY A 231 4.31 -4.67 -5.49
CA GLY A 231 3.50 -3.71 -6.22
C GLY A 231 2.55 -2.93 -5.33
N GLU A 232 1.73 -2.11 -5.98
CA GLU A 232 0.69 -1.31 -5.34
C GLU A 232 -0.67 -1.94 -5.60
N TYR A 233 -1.50 -2.04 -4.56
CA TYR A 233 -2.85 -2.58 -4.63
C TYR A 233 -3.86 -1.66 -3.92
N PHE A 234 -5.10 -1.67 -4.39
CA PHE A 234 -6.25 -1.16 -3.66
C PHE A 234 -7.02 -2.30 -3.03
N ILE A 235 -7.42 -2.12 -1.79
CA ILE A 235 -8.38 -2.97 -1.11
C ILE A 235 -9.66 -2.14 -0.97
N ALA A 236 -10.73 -2.56 -1.63
CA ALA A 236 -12.03 -1.92 -1.55
C ALA A 236 -13.05 -2.83 -0.85
N PHE A 237 -13.97 -2.23 -0.09
CA PHE A 237 -14.98 -2.93 0.70
C PHE A 237 -16.38 -2.74 0.09
N GLU A 238 -17.16 -3.83 0.03
CA GLU A 238 -18.50 -3.80 -0.54
C GLU A 238 -19.43 -2.88 0.25
N PRO A 239 -20.24 -2.06 -0.43
CA PRO A 239 -21.29 -1.27 0.20
C PRO A 239 -22.21 -2.13 1.07
N VAL A 240 -22.28 -1.78 2.36
CA VAL A 240 -23.20 -2.42 3.30
C VAL A 240 -24.50 -1.61 3.29
N GLU A 241 -25.62 -2.29 3.11
CA GLU A 241 -26.93 -1.66 3.27
C GLU A 241 -27.13 -1.30 4.74
N SER A 242 -27.31 -0.01 4.99
CA SER A 242 -27.71 0.49 6.30
C SER A 242 -29.10 -0.06 6.61
N ALA A 243 -29.24 -0.71 7.76
CA ALA A 243 -30.49 -1.31 8.23
C ALA A 243 -31.67 -0.32 8.32
N GLU A 244 -31.37 0.97 8.30
CA GLU A 244 -32.33 2.07 8.44
C GLU A 244 -33.13 2.35 7.14
N GLY A 245 -32.93 1.56 6.07
CA GLY A 245 -33.57 1.76 4.77
C GLY A 245 -34.85 0.95 4.50
N GLU A 246 -35.22 -0.01 5.35
CA GLU A 246 -36.37 -0.90 5.08
C GLU A 246 -37.74 -0.41 5.60
N ASP A 247 -37.80 0.74 6.29
CA ASP A 247 -39.04 1.27 6.90
C ASP A 247 -39.53 2.61 6.30
N ARG A 248 -39.33 2.85 4.98
CA ARG A 248 -39.91 4.01 4.28
C ARG A 248 -40.67 3.67 3.00
#